data_AF-A0A940PU15-F1
#
_entry.id   AF-A0A940PU15-F1
#
_cell.length_a   1.000
_cell.length_b   1.000
_cell.length_c   1.000
_cell.angle_alpha   90.00
_cell.angle_beta   90.00
_cell.angle_gamma   90.00
#
_symmetry.space_group_name_H-M   'P 1'
#
loop_
_entity.id
_entity.type
_entity.pdbx_description
1 polymer ?
#
loop_
_entity_poly.entity_id
_entity_poly.type
_entity_poly.pdbx_seq_one_letter_code
_entity_poly.pdbx_strand_id
1 'polypeptide(L)'
;MSNLLQRMKTGMLETVRRHGREVAWTAPWMRLGNYLMLGLWANDGVGRKILRHPGSQLIDLFPNFTKEFMLDPGEVRFTDQRLKPWSGQADDRLDWEQVHKFVQSVLLPQSPLTHMHVVPDDALVVNVRRGDYYSVPEHRATFGINIEEYVQTALDQAVQDDGRPLTILVVSDDIKWCREHLDGMLGAVAPTSYRPQGDPAGDLAALVHAKRLIVPNSTFSMWGGYIGDVVHPGRKVYAPWLFARGLNGGKGMAYHPDWTIIEDIPGGWDQISE
;
A
#
# COMPACT_ATOMS: atom_id res chain seq x y z
N MET A 1 -18.43 -31.56 26.83
CA MET A 1 -19.04 -30.31 27.38
C MET A 1 -18.46 -29.02 26.82
N SER A 2 -17.14 -28.92 26.55
CA SER A 2 -16.48 -27.71 26.01
C SER A 2 -17.08 -27.17 24.68
N ASN A 3 -17.24 -28.03 23.66
CA ASN A 3 -17.74 -27.61 22.34
C ASN A 3 -19.20 -27.14 22.30
N LEU A 4 -20.05 -27.65 23.18
CA LEU A 4 -21.48 -27.27 23.23
C LEU A 4 -21.66 -25.89 23.87
N LEU A 5 -20.95 -25.64 24.98
CA LEU A 5 -20.89 -24.33 25.62
C LEU A 5 -20.31 -23.26 24.70
N GLN A 6 -19.31 -23.61 23.90
CA GLN A 6 -18.70 -22.70 22.93
C GLN A 6 -19.67 -22.36 21.78
N ARG A 7 -20.37 -23.36 21.22
CA ARG A 7 -21.41 -23.14 20.19
C ARG A 7 -22.59 -22.31 20.68
N MET A 8 -23.07 -22.56 21.92
CA MET A 8 -24.13 -21.77 22.53
C MET A 8 -23.70 -20.31 22.76
N LYS A 9 -22.46 -20.08 23.22
CA LYS A 9 -21.90 -18.73 23.35
C LYS A 9 -21.80 -18.02 22.00
N THR A 10 -21.33 -18.71 20.95
CA THR A 10 -21.25 -18.14 19.60
C THR A 10 -22.62 -17.77 19.05
N GLY A 11 -23.62 -18.66 19.13
CA GLY A 11 -24.98 -18.37 18.64
C GLY A 11 -25.69 -17.25 19.40
N MET A 12 -25.46 -17.15 20.71
CA MET A 12 -25.98 -16.04 21.52
C MET A 12 -25.30 -14.71 21.16
N LEU A 13 -23.99 -14.71 20.91
CA LEU A 13 -23.24 -13.53 20.47
C LEU A 13 -23.66 -13.06 19.07
N GLU A 14 -23.91 -13.99 18.13
CA GLU A 14 -24.40 -13.67 16.78
C GLU A 14 -25.77 -13.02 16.83
N THR A 15 -26.69 -13.52 17.66
CA THR A 15 -28.03 -12.97 17.81
C THR A 15 -28.00 -11.55 18.38
N VAL A 16 -27.17 -11.29 19.40
CA VAL A 16 -27.05 -9.95 20.02
C VAL A 16 -26.38 -8.94 19.10
N ARG A 17 -25.45 -9.39 18.25
CA ARG A 17 -24.70 -8.50 17.36
C ARG A 17 -25.37 -8.27 16.02
N ARG A 18 -26.38 -9.05 15.63
CA ARG A 18 -27.01 -9.03 14.30
C ARG A 18 -27.43 -7.65 13.77
N HIS A 19 -27.77 -6.71 14.67
CA HIS A 19 -28.18 -5.34 14.31
C HIS A 19 -27.20 -4.27 14.81
N GLY A 20 -26.03 -4.68 15.29
CA GLY A 20 -24.98 -3.78 15.75
C GLY A 20 -24.26 -3.11 14.60
N ARG A 21 -23.51 -2.05 14.94
CA ARG A 21 -22.60 -1.38 14.00
C ARG A 21 -21.55 -2.37 13.49
N GLU A 22 -21.29 -2.31 12.19
CA GLU A 22 -20.26 -3.11 11.54
C GLU A 22 -18.86 -2.56 11.84
N VAL A 23 -17.99 -3.42 12.34
CA VAL A 23 -16.60 -3.08 12.67
C VAL A 23 -15.67 -4.07 11.97
N ALA A 24 -14.80 -3.56 11.08
CA ALA A 24 -13.68 -4.31 10.56
C ALA A 24 -12.72 -4.63 11.71
N TRP A 25 -12.68 -5.91 12.07
CA TRP A 25 -11.81 -6.47 13.08
C TRP A 25 -10.42 -6.67 12.49
N THR A 26 -9.55 -5.69 12.70
CA THR A 26 -8.20 -5.61 12.14
C THR A 26 -7.21 -6.47 12.92
N ALA A 27 -6.07 -6.77 12.29
CA ALA A 27 -4.96 -7.48 12.92
C ALA A 27 -3.81 -6.52 13.31
N PRO A 28 -3.02 -6.79 14.37
CA PRO A 28 -1.95 -5.90 14.82
C PRO A 28 -0.81 -5.67 13.82
N TRP A 29 -0.63 -6.55 12.83
CA TRP A 29 0.36 -6.39 11.77
C TRP A 29 -0.07 -5.40 10.69
N MET A 30 -1.36 -5.02 10.65
CA MET A 30 -1.85 -4.10 9.62
C MET A 30 -1.20 -2.72 9.76
N ARG A 31 -0.84 -2.17 8.60
CA ARG A 31 -0.25 -0.84 8.44
C ARG A 31 -1.09 -0.01 7.47
N LEU A 32 -0.68 1.24 7.21
CA LEU A 32 -1.42 2.25 6.43
C LEU A 32 -2.18 1.68 5.23
N GLY A 33 -1.50 0.99 4.30
CA GLY A 33 -2.14 0.50 3.08
C GLY A 33 -3.30 -0.47 3.33
N ASN A 34 -3.22 -1.28 4.39
CA ASN A 34 -4.32 -2.16 4.79
C ASN A 34 -5.50 -1.37 5.36
N TYR A 35 -5.21 -0.35 6.18
CA TYR A 35 -6.23 0.53 6.75
C TYR A 35 -6.99 1.31 5.67
N LEU A 36 -6.27 1.84 4.68
CA LEU A 36 -6.90 2.56 3.57
C LEU A 36 -7.74 1.63 2.69
N MET A 37 -7.31 0.37 2.49
CA MET A 37 -8.13 -0.64 1.82
C MET A 37 -9.43 -0.95 2.58
N LEU A 38 -9.35 -1.10 3.91
CA LEU A 38 -10.53 -1.22 4.77
C LEU A 38 -11.38 0.06 4.77
N GLY A 39 -10.76 1.19 4.47
CA GLY A 39 -11.41 2.48 4.26
C GLY A 39 -12.40 2.47 3.12
N LEU A 40 -12.06 1.86 1.99
CA LEU A 40 -12.98 1.69 0.87
C LEU A 40 -14.20 0.86 1.29
N TRP A 41 -13.97 -0.28 1.95
CA TRP A 41 -15.05 -1.10 2.50
C TRP A 41 -15.93 -0.34 3.49
N ALA A 42 -15.32 0.49 4.35
CA ALA A 42 -16.05 1.27 5.33
C ALA A 42 -16.86 2.40 4.69
N ASN A 43 -16.30 3.08 3.69
CA ASN A 43 -16.94 4.17 2.94
C ASN A 43 -18.11 3.69 2.07
N ASP A 44 -18.08 2.43 1.63
CA ASP A 44 -19.17 1.79 0.88
C ASP A 44 -20.39 1.46 1.76
N GLY A 45 -20.24 1.41 3.09
CA GLY A 45 -21.30 1.04 4.01
C GLY A 45 -21.69 2.13 5.00
N VAL A 46 -22.94 2.08 5.45
CA VAL A 46 -23.46 3.07 6.40
C VAL A 46 -22.91 2.82 7.80
N GLY A 47 -22.12 3.77 8.32
CA GLY A 47 -21.66 3.78 9.71
C GLY A 47 -20.65 2.69 10.07
N ARG A 48 -20.03 2.04 9.06
CA ARG A 48 -18.95 1.07 9.25
C ARG A 48 -17.76 1.70 9.93
N LYS A 49 -17.07 0.94 10.77
CA LYS A 49 -15.87 1.37 11.51
C LYS A 49 -14.73 0.39 11.34
N ILE A 50 -13.52 0.84 11.63
CA ILE A 50 -12.29 0.09 11.51
C ILE A 50 -11.58 0.12 12.86
N LEU A 51 -11.30 -1.06 13.42
CA LEU A 51 -10.60 -1.15 14.69
C LEU A 51 -9.15 -0.64 14.55
N ARG A 52 -8.77 0.32 15.39
CA ARG A 52 -7.41 0.86 15.47
C ARG A 52 -6.53 -0.03 16.37
N HIS A 53 -5.28 -0.23 15.97
CA HIS A 53 -4.22 -0.83 16.79
C HIS A 53 -3.07 0.16 17.02
N PRO A 54 -2.28 0.01 18.10
CA PRO A 54 -1.00 0.71 18.24
C PRO A 54 -0.11 0.49 17.01
N GLY A 55 0.65 1.51 16.58
CA GLY A 55 1.48 1.43 15.37
C GLY A 55 0.78 1.88 14.07
N SER A 56 -0.49 2.28 14.15
CA SER A 56 -1.28 2.81 13.03
C SER A 56 -1.21 4.34 12.87
N GLN A 57 -0.34 5.04 13.60
CA GLN A 57 -0.30 6.52 13.68
C GLN A 57 -0.20 7.21 12.31
N LEU A 58 0.34 6.52 11.30
CA LEU A 58 0.42 7.07 9.95
C LEU A 58 -0.96 7.33 9.32
N ILE A 59 -2.04 6.70 9.79
CA ILE A 59 -3.40 7.03 9.33
C ILE A 59 -3.81 8.45 9.71
N ASP A 60 -3.17 9.08 10.72
CA ASP A 60 -3.49 10.42 11.18
C ASP A 60 -3.04 11.49 10.17
N LEU A 61 -2.29 11.11 9.12
CA LEU A 61 -2.11 11.93 7.91
C LEU A 61 -3.42 12.19 7.15
N PHE A 62 -4.49 11.47 7.48
CA PHE A 62 -5.81 11.62 6.88
C PHE A 62 -6.83 11.93 7.99
N PRO A 63 -6.99 13.20 8.41
CA PRO A 63 -7.81 13.55 9.57
C PRO A 63 -9.29 13.19 9.39
N ASN A 64 -9.84 13.42 8.20
CA ASN A 64 -11.23 13.06 7.88
C ASN A 64 -11.43 11.55 7.93
N PHE A 65 -10.57 10.78 7.27
CA PHE A 65 -10.56 9.31 7.34
C PHE A 65 -10.53 8.80 8.78
N THR A 66 -9.61 9.34 9.59
CA THR A 66 -9.42 8.93 10.98
C THR A 66 -10.67 9.19 11.80
N LYS A 67 -11.21 10.41 11.72
CA LYS A 67 -12.43 10.81 12.44
C LYS A 67 -13.64 10.00 12.00
N GLU A 68 -13.76 9.72 10.72
CA GLU A 68 -14.94 9.09 10.14
C GLU A 68 -14.97 7.58 10.33
N PHE A 69 -13.83 6.89 10.18
CA PHE A 69 -13.82 5.43 10.11
C PHE A 69 -13.13 4.75 11.29
N MET A 70 -12.16 5.39 11.95
CA MET A 70 -11.38 4.71 12.98
C MET A 70 -12.16 4.59 14.29
N LEU A 71 -11.89 3.50 15.02
CA LEU A 71 -12.49 3.19 16.30
C LEU A 71 -11.42 2.63 17.23
N ASP A 72 -11.22 3.28 18.37
CA ASP A 72 -10.27 2.82 19.38
C ASP A 72 -10.81 1.60 20.14
N PRO A 73 -9.93 0.73 20.68
CA PRO A 73 -10.37 -0.49 21.38
C PRO A 73 -11.38 -0.24 22.52
N GLY A 74 -11.27 0.90 23.22
CA GLY A 74 -12.20 1.28 24.30
C GLY A 74 -13.58 1.71 23.83
N GLU A 75 -13.75 2.04 22.55
CA GLU A 75 -15.02 2.48 21.94
C GLU A 75 -15.80 1.33 21.31
N VAL A 76 -15.24 0.12 21.30
CA VAL A 76 -15.87 -1.07 20.77
C VAL A 76 -16.98 -1.53 21.71
N ARG A 77 -18.21 -1.55 21.20
CA ARG A 77 -19.40 -1.98 21.95
C ARG A 77 -19.46 -3.50 21.98
N PHE A 78 -20.12 -4.04 23.00
CA PHE A 78 -20.40 -5.48 23.07
C PHE A 78 -21.28 -5.95 21.89
N THR A 79 -22.20 -5.09 21.44
CA THR A 79 -23.14 -5.31 20.35
C THR A 79 -22.54 -5.11 18.95
N ASP A 80 -21.31 -4.58 18.83
CA ASP A 80 -20.69 -4.37 17.52
C ASP A 80 -20.49 -5.69 16.78
N GLN A 81 -20.80 -5.70 15.48
CA GLN A 81 -20.52 -6.80 14.57
C GLN A 81 -19.03 -6.78 14.24
N ARG A 82 -18.34 -7.90 14.49
CA ARG A 82 -16.89 -8.01 14.30
C ARG A 82 -16.62 -8.78 13.03
N LEU A 83 -16.44 -8.04 11.94
CA LEU A 83 -16.27 -8.58 10.59
C LEU A 83 -14.79 -8.64 10.22
N LYS A 84 -14.41 -9.54 9.32
CA LYS A 84 -13.06 -9.59 8.75
C LYS A 84 -13.15 -9.47 7.23
N PRO A 85 -13.50 -8.29 6.70
CA PRO A 85 -13.66 -8.11 5.26
C PRO A 85 -12.36 -8.40 4.46
N TRP A 86 -11.22 -8.45 5.15
CA TRP A 86 -9.91 -8.80 4.61
C TRP A 86 -9.58 -10.30 4.61
N SER A 87 -10.39 -11.16 5.25
CA SER A 87 -10.07 -12.60 5.43
C SER A 87 -10.75 -13.52 4.41
N GLY A 88 -11.04 -13.04 3.21
CA GLY A 88 -11.62 -13.81 2.10
C GLY A 88 -10.85 -13.58 0.80
N GLN A 89 -11.28 -14.24 -0.29
CA GLN A 89 -10.78 -13.88 -1.61
C GLN A 89 -11.28 -12.47 -1.93
N ALA A 90 -10.36 -11.53 -2.13
CA ALA A 90 -10.70 -10.19 -2.55
C ALA A 90 -11.35 -10.26 -3.95
N ASP A 91 -12.34 -9.41 -4.20
CA ASP A 91 -12.65 -9.06 -5.58
C ASP A 91 -11.41 -8.35 -6.13
N ASP A 92 -10.84 -8.89 -7.21
CA ASP A 92 -9.54 -8.48 -7.78
C ASP A 92 -9.62 -7.15 -8.54
N ARG A 93 -10.68 -6.36 -8.32
CA ARG A 93 -10.92 -5.10 -9.01
C ARG A 93 -11.44 -4.07 -8.02
N LEU A 94 -10.69 -2.98 -7.89
CA LEU A 94 -11.20 -1.77 -7.29
C LEU A 94 -12.05 -1.02 -8.32
N ASP A 95 -13.16 -0.45 -7.86
CA ASP A 95 -13.86 0.58 -8.60
C ASP A 95 -13.03 1.87 -8.52
N TRP A 96 -12.39 2.24 -9.63
CA TRP A 96 -11.51 3.40 -9.69
C TRP A 96 -12.24 4.73 -9.54
N GLU A 97 -13.53 4.80 -9.88
CA GLU A 97 -14.34 5.99 -9.60
C GLU A 97 -14.57 6.12 -8.09
N GLN A 98 -14.83 5.01 -7.40
CA GLN A 98 -14.96 4.97 -5.95
C GLN A 98 -13.63 5.33 -5.27
N VAL A 99 -12.50 4.78 -5.73
CA VAL A 99 -11.16 5.12 -5.20
C VAL A 99 -10.87 6.61 -5.39
N HIS A 100 -11.10 7.15 -6.59
CA HIS A 100 -10.87 8.56 -6.88
C HIS A 100 -11.70 9.46 -5.94
N LYS A 101 -13.01 9.18 -5.80
CA LYS A 101 -13.90 9.92 -4.90
C LYS A 101 -13.44 9.81 -3.45
N PHE A 102 -13.07 8.61 -3.00
CA PHE A 102 -12.58 8.38 -1.63
C PHE A 102 -11.30 9.19 -1.35
N VAL A 103 -10.34 9.18 -2.27
CA VAL A 103 -9.13 10.01 -2.15
C VAL A 103 -9.50 11.49 -2.06
N GLN A 104 -10.35 11.98 -2.97
CA GLN A 104 -10.67 13.40 -3.09
C GLN A 104 -11.51 13.93 -1.92
N SER A 105 -12.49 13.16 -1.43
CA SER A 105 -13.45 13.62 -0.41
C SER A 105 -13.09 13.21 1.02
N VAL A 106 -12.35 12.11 1.19
CA VAL A 106 -12.01 11.56 2.50
C VAL A 106 -10.54 11.73 2.83
N LEU A 107 -9.63 11.33 1.93
CA LEU A 107 -8.20 11.29 2.27
C LEU A 107 -7.56 12.68 2.23
N LEU A 108 -7.63 13.36 1.09
CA LEU A 108 -6.91 14.62 0.87
C LEU A 108 -7.38 15.81 1.72
N PRO A 109 -8.68 15.99 2.03
CA PRO A 109 -9.10 17.18 2.77
C PRO A 109 -8.45 17.25 4.16
N GLN A 110 -7.81 18.39 4.44
CA GLN A 110 -7.01 18.65 5.66
C GLN A 110 -5.78 17.74 5.84
N SER A 111 -5.45 16.89 4.86
CA SER A 111 -4.22 16.10 4.91
C SER A 111 -2.99 16.99 4.72
N PRO A 112 -1.94 16.83 5.56
CA PRO A 112 -0.68 17.53 5.35
C PRO A 112 0.00 17.16 4.03
N LEU A 113 -0.33 15.98 3.47
CA LEU A 113 0.24 15.52 2.21
C LEU A 113 0.00 16.48 1.06
N THR A 114 -1.06 17.30 1.09
CA THR A 114 -1.36 18.28 0.02
C THR A 114 -0.29 19.36 -0.17
N HIS A 115 0.57 19.58 0.82
CA HIS A 115 1.61 20.61 0.80
C HIS A 115 3.01 20.08 1.13
N MET A 116 3.17 18.76 1.31
CA MET A 116 4.46 18.12 1.57
C MET A 116 5.23 17.87 0.27
N HIS A 117 5.65 18.94 -0.39
CA HIS A 117 6.47 18.87 -1.61
C HIS A 117 7.91 18.51 -1.26
N VAL A 118 8.23 17.21 -1.32
CA VAL A 118 9.53 16.65 -0.92
C VAL A 118 10.32 16.05 -2.09
N VAL A 119 9.83 16.22 -3.32
CA VAL A 119 10.40 15.65 -4.55
C VAL A 119 10.48 16.74 -5.62
N PRO A 120 11.60 16.85 -6.35
CA PRO A 120 11.68 17.71 -7.53
C PRO A 120 10.69 17.28 -8.62
N ASP A 121 10.12 18.25 -9.34
CA ASP A 121 9.08 18.00 -10.36
C ASP A 121 9.49 17.02 -11.47
N ASP A 122 10.77 16.99 -11.85
CA ASP A 122 11.31 16.16 -12.93
C ASP A 122 12.05 14.91 -12.42
N ALA A 123 11.89 14.57 -11.13
CA ALA A 123 12.52 13.38 -10.56
C ALA A 123 11.72 12.12 -10.88
N LEU A 124 12.44 11.04 -11.17
CA LEU A 124 11.89 9.69 -11.09
C LEU A 124 12.05 9.20 -9.64
N VAL A 125 10.93 8.90 -8.99
CA VAL A 125 10.96 8.26 -7.66
C VAL A 125 10.97 6.75 -7.85
N VAL A 126 11.90 6.08 -7.17
CA VAL A 126 11.98 4.61 -7.15
C VAL A 126 11.73 4.16 -5.73
N ASN A 127 10.62 3.46 -5.51
CA ASN A 127 10.32 2.88 -4.21
C ASN A 127 10.68 1.40 -4.18
N VAL A 128 11.46 1.02 -3.17
CA VAL A 128 11.85 -0.36 -2.89
C VAL A 128 11.23 -0.78 -1.56
N ARG A 129 10.71 -2.01 -1.50
CA ARG A 129 10.16 -2.61 -0.28
C ARG A 129 10.97 -3.86 0.06
N ARG A 130 11.64 -3.86 1.21
CA ARG A 130 12.32 -5.03 1.78
C ARG A 130 11.78 -5.34 3.19
N GLY A 131 12.43 -4.85 4.23
CA GLY A 131 11.99 -5.02 5.63
C GLY A 131 11.53 -6.43 5.98
N ASP A 132 10.30 -6.57 6.45
CA ASP A 132 9.70 -7.85 6.82
C ASP A 132 9.49 -8.80 5.63
N TYR A 133 9.43 -8.31 4.38
CA TYR A 133 9.36 -9.18 3.20
C TYR A 133 10.63 -10.01 3.01
N TYR A 134 11.78 -9.57 3.54
CA TYR A 134 13.05 -10.28 3.35
C TYR A 134 13.66 -10.77 4.67
N SER A 135 13.26 -10.19 5.80
CA SER A 135 13.70 -10.64 7.13
C SER A 135 12.85 -11.77 7.73
N VAL A 136 11.64 -12.02 7.20
CA VAL A 136 10.76 -13.13 7.63
C VAL A 136 10.63 -14.15 6.48
N PRO A 137 11.08 -15.41 6.66
CA PRO A 137 11.08 -16.41 5.59
C PRO A 137 9.72 -16.65 4.92
N GLU A 138 8.65 -16.67 5.69
CA GLU A 138 7.28 -16.86 5.19
C GLU A 138 6.81 -15.69 4.33
N HIS A 139 7.19 -14.47 4.73
CA HIS A 139 6.90 -13.27 3.94
C HIS A 139 7.76 -13.23 2.68
N ARG A 140 9.02 -13.67 2.73
CA ARG A 140 9.89 -13.78 1.54
C ARG A 140 9.35 -14.76 0.52
N ALA A 141 8.91 -15.92 0.97
CA ALA A 141 8.28 -16.91 0.10
C ALA A 141 7.02 -16.36 -0.59
N THR A 142 6.26 -15.52 0.12
CA THR A 142 5.00 -14.95 -0.40
C THR A 142 5.21 -13.71 -1.26
N PHE A 143 6.01 -12.75 -0.82
CA PHE A 143 6.09 -11.40 -1.39
C PHE A 143 7.47 -11.05 -1.95
N GLY A 144 8.52 -11.86 -1.74
CA GLY A 144 9.85 -11.52 -2.26
C GLY A 144 9.89 -11.52 -3.79
N ILE A 145 10.52 -10.53 -4.41
CA ILE A 145 10.72 -10.47 -5.86
C ILE A 145 12.21 -10.29 -6.19
N ASN A 146 12.59 -10.54 -7.44
CA ASN A 146 13.90 -10.12 -7.94
C ASN A 146 13.92 -8.59 -8.10
N ILE A 147 14.28 -7.87 -7.03
CA ILE A 147 14.19 -6.41 -6.97
C ILE A 147 15.12 -5.75 -7.98
N GLU A 148 16.36 -6.20 -8.09
CA GLU A 148 17.36 -5.60 -8.99
C GLU A 148 16.87 -5.65 -10.44
N GLU A 149 16.45 -6.83 -10.90
CA GLU A 149 15.99 -6.99 -12.27
C GLU A 149 14.66 -6.28 -12.52
N TYR A 150 13.74 -6.30 -11.55
CA TYR A 150 12.50 -5.54 -11.65
C TYR A 150 12.76 -4.04 -11.78
N VAL A 151 13.63 -3.49 -10.92
CA VAL A 151 13.98 -2.06 -10.95
C VAL A 151 14.69 -1.72 -12.27
N GLN A 152 15.57 -2.58 -12.79
CA GLN A 152 16.22 -2.38 -14.09
C GLN A 152 15.18 -2.29 -15.20
N THR A 153 14.31 -3.30 -15.29
CA THR A 153 13.30 -3.42 -16.34
C THR A 153 12.32 -2.24 -16.29
N ALA A 154 11.86 -1.88 -15.08
CA ALA A 154 10.96 -0.74 -14.89
C ALA A 154 11.64 0.60 -15.22
N LEU A 155 12.93 0.74 -14.92
CA LEU A 155 13.71 1.94 -15.24
C LEU A 155 13.91 2.09 -16.74
N ASP A 156 14.26 1.01 -17.44
CA ASP A 156 14.44 1.01 -18.89
C ASP A 156 13.12 1.35 -19.59
N GLN A 157 12.01 0.74 -19.16
CA GLN A 157 10.68 1.08 -19.67
C GLN A 157 10.33 2.54 -19.40
N ALA A 158 10.60 3.05 -18.19
CA ALA A 158 10.34 4.44 -17.85
C ALA A 158 11.18 5.43 -18.68
N VAL A 159 12.43 5.08 -19.01
CA VAL A 159 13.29 5.90 -19.88
C VAL A 159 12.80 5.85 -21.33
N GLN A 160 12.33 4.69 -21.79
CA GLN A 160 11.76 4.54 -23.13
C GLN A 160 10.49 5.37 -23.31
N ASP A 161 9.58 5.33 -22.34
CA ASP A 161 8.27 5.96 -22.45
C ASP A 161 8.33 7.47 -22.22
N ASP A 162 9.15 7.93 -21.26
CA ASP A 162 9.11 9.31 -20.77
C ASP A 162 10.48 10.04 -20.89
N GLY A 163 11.51 9.39 -21.44
CA GLY A 163 12.87 9.92 -21.53
C GLY A 163 13.68 9.82 -20.23
N ARG A 164 14.97 10.17 -20.28
CA ARG A 164 15.86 10.10 -19.10
C ARG A 164 15.43 11.12 -18.03
N PRO A 165 15.27 10.71 -16.75
CA PRO A 165 14.97 11.65 -15.67
C PRO A 165 16.18 12.54 -15.38
N LEU A 166 15.95 13.74 -14.83
CA LEU A 166 17.03 14.62 -14.39
C LEU A 166 17.71 14.12 -13.12
N THR A 167 16.92 13.53 -12.21
CA THR A 167 17.38 12.95 -10.95
C THR A 167 16.55 11.74 -10.59
N ILE A 168 17.14 10.81 -9.83
CA ILE A 168 16.43 9.69 -9.22
C ILE A 168 16.40 9.88 -7.70
N LEU A 169 15.23 9.70 -7.09
CA LEU A 169 15.06 9.67 -5.64
C LEU A 169 14.61 8.28 -5.21
N VAL A 170 15.42 7.61 -4.39
CA VAL A 170 15.09 6.30 -3.84
C VAL A 170 14.42 6.44 -2.49
N VAL A 171 13.26 5.81 -2.34
CA VAL A 171 12.49 5.67 -1.10
C VAL A 171 12.54 4.19 -0.71
N SER A 172 12.99 3.84 0.49
CA SER A 172 13.04 2.44 0.91
C SER A 172 13.07 2.29 2.42
N ASP A 173 12.54 1.18 2.91
CA ASP A 173 12.72 0.74 4.29
C ASP A 173 14.06 0.02 4.53
N ASP A 174 14.87 -0.17 3.47
CA ASP A 174 16.23 -0.71 3.51
C ASP A 174 17.16 0.07 2.56
N ILE A 175 17.54 1.29 2.96
CA ILE A 175 18.38 2.19 2.15
C ILE A 175 19.80 1.65 2.00
N LYS A 176 20.33 0.95 3.02
CA LYS A 176 21.66 0.35 2.95
C LYS A 176 21.71 -0.67 1.81
N TRP A 177 20.74 -1.58 1.76
CA TRP A 177 20.68 -2.57 0.68
C TRP A 177 20.53 -1.90 -0.69
N CYS A 178 19.68 -0.87 -0.80
CA CYS A 178 19.49 -0.17 -2.08
C CYS A 178 20.77 0.46 -2.60
N ARG A 179 21.60 1.05 -1.73
CA ARG A 179 22.90 1.58 -2.13
C ARG A 179 23.83 0.47 -2.61
N GLU A 180 23.89 -0.63 -1.88
CA GLU A 180 24.78 -1.75 -2.20
C GLU A 180 24.45 -2.41 -3.55
N HIS A 181 23.17 -2.47 -3.93
CA HIS A 181 22.70 -3.24 -5.09
C HIS A 181 22.26 -2.37 -6.27
N LEU A 182 21.76 -1.14 -6.02
CA LEU A 182 21.14 -0.31 -7.05
C LEU A 182 21.95 0.95 -7.40
N ASP A 183 22.97 1.35 -6.62
CA ASP A 183 23.72 2.60 -6.91
C ASP A 183 24.34 2.60 -8.32
N GLY A 184 24.91 1.46 -8.73
CA GLY A 184 25.56 1.34 -10.04
C GLY A 184 24.58 1.53 -11.20
N MET A 185 23.45 0.80 -11.18
CA MET A 185 22.47 0.85 -12.26
C MET A 185 21.70 2.18 -12.31
N LEU A 186 21.29 2.71 -11.16
CA LEU A 186 20.54 3.98 -11.09
C LEU A 186 21.44 5.15 -11.46
N GLY A 187 22.68 5.15 -10.95
CA GLY A 187 23.69 6.17 -11.23
C GLY A 187 24.13 6.23 -12.69
N ALA A 188 24.03 5.11 -13.44
CA ALA A 188 24.27 5.10 -14.88
C ALA A 188 23.18 5.86 -15.68
N VAL A 189 21.97 5.98 -15.12
CA VAL A 189 20.85 6.68 -15.75
C VAL A 189 20.81 8.15 -15.37
N ALA A 190 20.86 8.48 -14.08
CA ALA A 190 20.80 9.87 -13.58
C ALA A 190 21.40 10.01 -12.16
N PRO A 191 21.75 11.24 -11.73
CA PRO A 191 22.14 11.52 -10.34
C PRO A 191 21.10 10.95 -9.35
N THR A 192 21.56 10.07 -8.46
CA THR A 192 20.70 9.31 -7.55
C THR A 192 20.89 9.77 -6.12
N SER A 193 19.78 10.01 -5.42
CA SER A 193 19.73 10.36 -4.00
C SER A 193 18.78 9.44 -3.25
N TYR A 194 18.92 9.38 -1.93
CA TYR A 194 18.20 8.44 -1.08
C TYR A 194 17.54 9.19 0.08
N ARG A 195 16.26 8.90 0.32
CA ARG A 195 15.53 9.40 1.48
C ARG A 195 16.11 8.81 2.78
N PRO A 196 16.20 9.59 3.87
CA PRO A 196 16.50 9.04 5.18
C PRO A 196 15.44 8.02 5.62
N GLN A 197 15.88 6.92 6.24
CA GLN A 197 14.96 5.98 6.85
C GLN A 197 14.28 6.59 8.09
N GLY A 198 13.07 6.10 8.41
CA GLY A 198 12.36 6.46 9.63
C GLY A 198 11.37 7.62 9.51
N ASP A 199 11.14 8.12 8.29
CA ASP A 199 10.13 9.15 8.01
C ASP A 199 9.07 8.62 7.02
N PRO A 200 8.17 7.71 7.44
CA PRO A 200 7.17 7.13 6.56
C PRO A 200 6.14 8.17 6.06
N ALA A 201 5.99 9.30 6.74
CA ALA A 201 5.11 10.38 6.28
C ALA A 201 5.73 11.14 5.09
N GLY A 202 7.01 11.51 5.20
CA GLY A 202 7.73 12.07 4.07
C GLY A 202 7.95 11.07 2.94
N ASP A 203 8.07 9.78 3.24
CA ASP A 203 8.17 8.74 2.21
C ASP A 203 6.85 8.63 1.44
N LEU A 204 5.71 8.61 2.13
CA LEU A 204 4.39 8.64 1.47
C LEU A 204 4.22 9.92 0.64
N ALA A 205 4.60 11.09 1.19
CA ALA A 205 4.56 12.35 0.46
C ALA A 205 5.42 12.30 -0.82
N ALA A 206 6.58 11.64 -0.77
CA ALA A 206 7.41 11.46 -1.95
C ALA A 206 6.71 10.62 -3.03
N LEU A 207 6.01 9.55 -2.64
CA LEU A 207 5.23 8.74 -3.59
C LEU A 207 4.05 9.52 -4.18
N VAL A 208 3.36 10.32 -3.36
CA VAL A 208 2.21 11.14 -3.77
C VAL A 208 2.61 12.23 -4.76
N HIS A 209 3.72 12.93 -4.52
CA HIS A 209 4.17 14.04 -5.36
C HIS A 209 5.04 13.64 -6.56
N ALA A 210 5.40 12.38 -6.70
CA ALA A 210 6.14 11.88 -7.85
C ALA A 210 5.30 11.98 -9.14
N LYS A 211 5.76 12.74 -10.13
CA LYS A 211 5.17 12.72 -11.49
C LYS A 211 5.57 11.48 -12.28
N ARG A 212 6.69 10.85 -11.90
CA ARG A 212 7.17 9.56 -12.41
C ARG A 212 7.55 8.68 -11.22
N LEU A 213 6.93 7.50 -11.10
CA LEU A 213 7.09 6.60 -9.96
C LEU A 213 7.26 5.14 -10.38
N ILE A 214 8.27 4.47 -9.85
CA ILE A 214 8.37 3.00 -9.84
C ILE A 214 7.97 2.52 -8.44
N VAL A 215 6.93 1.69 -8.34
CA VAL A 215 6.46 1.11 -7.06
C VAL A 215 6.87 -0.35 -6.92
N PRO A 216 7.05 -0.88 -5.69
CA PRO A 216 7.16 -2.30 -5.43
C PRO A 216 5.76 -2.93 -5.25
N ASN A 217 5.72 -4.25 -5.01
CA ASN A 217 4.52 -4.99 -4.63
C ASN A 217 4.07 -4.73 -3.19
N SER A 218 3.74 -3.48 -2.87
CA SER A 218 3.39 -3.04 -1.52
C SER A 218 2.11 -2.21 -1.53
N THR A 219 1.17 -2.53 -0.65
CA THR A 219 -0.05 -1.72 -0.48
C THR A 219 0.24 -0.29 -0.06
N PHE A 220 1.33 -0.06 0.70
CA PHE A 220 1.76 1.30 1.06
C PHE A 220 2.04 2.14 -0.20
N SER A 221 2.77 1.55 -1.13
CA SER A 221 3.22 2.21 -2.34
C SER A 221 2.10 2.36 -3.36
N MET A 222 1.20 1.37 -3.42
CA MET A 222 -0.02 1.46 -4.22
C MET A 222 -0.88 2.64 -3.78
N TRP A 223 -1.10 2.84 -2.47
CA TRP A 223 -1.84 4.01 -1.98
C TRP A 223 -1.11 5.34 -2.21
N GLY A 224 0.22 5.36 -2.12
CA GLY A 224 1.00 6.52 -2.56
C GLY A 224 0.76 6.86 -4.03
N GLY A 225 0.66 5.84 -4.88
CA GLY A 225 0.26 5.97 -6.28
C GLY A 225 -1.16 6.50 -6.46
N TYR A 226 -2.17 5.84 -5.88
CA TYR A 226 -3.58 6.24 -6.06
C TYR A 226 -3.86 7.66 -5.60
N ILE A 227 -3.29 8.05 -4.45
CA ILE A 227 -3.43 9.41 -3.94
C ILE A 227 -2.73 10.37 -4.90
N GLY A 228 -1.54 10.00 -5.34
CA GLY A 228 -0.78 10.75 -6.32
C GLY A 228 -1.48 10.92 -7.68
N ASP A 229 -2.26 9.94 -8.14
CA ASP A 229 -3.00 10.03 -9.40
C ASP A 229 -4.12 11.07 -9.34
N VAL A 230 -4.70 11.31 -8.16
CA VAL A 230 -5.66 12.39 -7.92
C VAL A 230 -4.97 13.74 -7.78
N VAL A 231 -3.81 13.79 -7.13
CA VAL A 231 -3.04 15.04 -6.94
C VAL A 231 -2.38 15.50 -8.25
N HIS A 232 -1.87 14.57 -9.05
CA HIS A 232 -1.17 14.80 -10.32
C HIS A 232 -1.76 13.90 -11.43
N PRO A 233 -2.94 14.25 -11.98
CA PRO A 233 -3.52 13.48 -13.07
C PRO A 233 -2.56 13.34 -14.26
N GLY A 234 -2.44 12.13 -14.80
CA GLY A 234 -1.57 11.83 -15.95
C GLY A 234 -0.10 11.57 -15.60
N ARG A 235 0.25 11.49 -14.31
CA ARG A 235 1.56 10.98 -13.86
C ARG A 235 1.83 9.56 -14.37
N LYS A 236 3.09 9.18 -14.35
CA LYS A 236 3.59 7.90 -14.86
C LYS A 236 3.94 6.98 -13.71
N VAL A 237 3.30 5.81 -13.66
CA VAL A 237 3.53 4.83 -12.60
C VAL A 237 3.83 3.47 -13.22
N TYR A 238 4.92 2.86 -12.77
CA TYR A 238 5.39 1.55 -13.18
C TYR A 238 5.28 0.60 -11.98
N ALA A 239 4.62 -0.53 -12.16
CA ALA A 239 4.35 -1.49 -11.09
C ALA A 239 4.69 -2.93 -11.52
N PRO A 240 5.07 -3.82 -10.59
CA PRO A 240 5.37 -5.20 -10.93
C PRO A 240 4.07 -5.98 -11.11
N TRP A 241 3.99 -6.87 -12.08
CA TRP A 241 2.84 -7.77 -12.21
C TRP A 241 2.66 -8.65 -10.97
N LEU A 242 3.76 -9.19 -10.44
CA LEU A 242 3.75 -10.05 -9.26
C LEU A 242 3.51 -9.21 -8.00
N PHE A 243 2.41 -9.47 -7.31
CA PHE A 243 2.15 -8.91 -5.99
C PHE A 243 2.46 -9.89 -4.86
N ALA A 244 1.92 -11.10 -4.94
CA ALA A 244 2.11 -12.14 -3.95
C ALA A 244 1.95 -13.53 -4.55
N ARG A 245 2.90 -14.43 -4.29
CA ARG A 245 2.81 -15.85 -4.67
C ARG A 245 1.67 -16.54 -3.94
N GLY A 246 0.96 -17.41 -4.65
CA GLY A 246 -0.16 -18.17 -4.10
C GLY A 246 -1.46 -17.39 -3.92
N LEU A 247 -1.48 -16.09 -4.26
CA LEU A 247 -2.69 -15.26 -4.32
C LEU A 247 -2.93 -14.85 -5.78
N ASN A 248 -4.15 -15.06 -6.28
CA ASN A 248 -4.57 -14.68 -7.64
C ASN A 248 -3.55 -15.03 -8.76
N GLY A 249 -2.97 -16.23 -8.69
CA GLY A 249 -1.96 -16.67 -9.66
C GLY A 249 -0.65 -15.86 -9.65
N GLY A 250 -0.42 -15.01 -8.64
CA GLY A 250 0.71 -14.07 -8.55
C GLY A 250 0.30 -12.62 -8.83
N LYS A 251 -0.78 -12.39 -9.56
CA LYS A 251 -1.12 -11.07 -10.10
C LYS A 251 -1.49 -10.06 -9.00
N GLY A 252 -1.03 -8.82 -9.18
CA GLY A 252 -1.49 -7.68 -8.38
C GLY A 252 -2.99 -7.47 -8.47
N MET A 253 -3.63 -7.42 -7.30
CA MET A 253 -5.10 -7.41 -7.16
C MET A 253 -5.74 -6.06 -7.46
N ALA A 254 -4.98 -4.98 -7.71
CA ALA A 254 -5.56 -3.64 -7.81
C ALA A 254 -4.63 -2.60 -8.47
N TYR A 255 -4.01 -2.82 -9.62
CA TYR A 255 -3.31 -1.71 -10.28
C TYR A 255 -4.27 -0.81 -11.04
N HIS A 256 -4.04 0.51 -10.96
CA HIS A 256 -4.81 1.49 -11.72
C HIS A 256 -4.64 1.20 -13.22
N PRO A 257 -5.71 1.31 -14.04
CA PRO A 257 -5.66 0.92 -15.45
C PRO A 257 -4.65 1.73 -16.28
N ASP A 258 -4.34 2.95 -15.84
CA ASP A 258 -3.38 3.84 -16.52
C ASP A 258 -1.92 3.59 -16.11
N TRP A 259 -1.66 2.65 -15.19
CA TRP A 259 -0.29 2.30 -14.80
C TRP A 259 0.34 1.33 -15.78
N THR A 260 1.63 1.49 -16.04
CA THR A 260 2.42 0.54 -16.81
C THR A 260 2.79 -0.64 -15.93
N ILE A 261 2.34 -1.84 -16.30
CA ILE A 261 2.65 -3.07 -15.55
C ILE A 261 3.82 -3.77 -16.21
N ILE A 262 4.88 -4.01 -15.43
CA ILE A 262 5.99 -4.87 -15.85
C ILE A 262 5.55 -6.32 -15.68
N GLU A 263 5.16 -6.94 -16.80
CA GLU A 263 4.61 -8.30 -16.82
C GLU A 263 5.67 -9.36 -16.55
N ASP A 264 6.83 -9.21 -17.18
CA ASP A 264 7.94 -10.14 -17.12
C ASP A 264 9.25 -9.40 -16.87
N ILE A 265 10.18 -10.12 -16.25
CA ILE A 265 11.55 -9.66 -16.00
C ILE A 265 12.54 -10.76 -16.40
N PRO A 266 13.74 -10.43 -16.90
CA PRO A 266 14.77 -11.41 -17.19
C PRO A 266 15.04 -12.35 -16.00
N GLY A 267 15.17 -13.66 -16.27
CA GLY A 267 15.37 -14.66 -15.20
C GLY A 267 14.15 -14.94 -14.31
N GLY A 268 13.06 -14.20 -14.48
CA GLY A 268 11.79 -14.39 -13.76
C GLY A 268 11.80 -13.85 -12.32
N TRP A 269 10.62 -13.86 -11.71
CA TRP A 269 10.37 -13.24 -10.41
C TRP A 269 11.00 -13.96 -9.20
N ASP A 270 11.45 -15.20 -9.38
CA ASP A 270 11.89 -16.10 -8.29
C ASP A 270 13.39 -16.04 -7.98
N GLN A 271 14.18 -15.35 -8.80
CA GLN A 271 15.61 -15.14 -8.54
C GLN A 271 15.82 -14.01 -7.53
N ILE A 272 15.56 -14.30 -6.25
CA ILE A 272 15.57 -13.29 -5.19
C ILE A 272 16.98 -13.17 -4.60
N SER A 273 17.65 -12.04 -4.79
CA SER A 273 18.93 -11.73 -4.12
C SER A 273 18.77 -11.66 -2.61
N GLU A 274 19.85 -11.98 -1.87
CA GLU A 274 19.85 -11.99 -0.40
C GLU A 274 19.58 -10.61 0.22
#